data_AF-A0A1Y4TVU4-F1
#
_entry.id   AF-A0A1Y4TVU4-F1
#
_cell.length_a   1.000
_cell.length_b   1.000
_cell.length_c   1.000
_cell.angle_alpha   90.00
_cell.angle_beta   90.00
_cell.angle_gamma   90.00
#
_symmetry.space_group_name_H-M   'P 1'
#
loop_
_entity.id
_entity.type
_entity.pdbx_description
1 polymer ?
#
loop_
_entity_poly.entity_id
_entity_poly.type
_entity_poly.pdbx_seq_one_letter_code
_entity_poly.pdbx_strand_id
1 'polypeptide(L)'
;MAFILLIAMADNMPTMISSVFEVSLRDWWYDFVTEKTLEYVAATAVLTAVMYLVWQLGSRAGRSAGTVLAILVAGELILAASFGQYWNYIEENCVPAEWSGLELAYTESFGSLQAARLYFFIFVCVIFAAGIILNYLKVFFRDQIEKETADQVFSGNRLFQEMLCTGIPVCIILTGTYSLAGFLDFPVAELFAIVFVAMILGHVLLSSFYFRKILQYYRSIIEDREIKRYLVIVRENSSSQKSFLYERFWRKGNCIEKLQKQEIYLLPRNLSEGNDGSFIMLDVYSGEAAGKELKDKEKFEKTRLQERGTFNIAYCEDTYAFRDYIRFYDRYASDLETLMKEIIALKGFLQYRERQTGIISRLQTDSLTVTNCIVDEIIAFRRYFDQNINRFLVFDYAIKWLETVNYLYTMIAVSHQAVPLSGKVRNRIVMADFKKWTELRENVVHDRDIDGIISRSHRGDSVFQSFQRIWKAVTVREYSFSKYTVGELIAASNRLRNYTRGHGVFTFEISDEINLDLLEILVFLINQMIVNDQLDGDFSNLEELGWMVYVGDTPYFLYSYNKTYDEYCFNSFRNSSSIMLPADIRRKEDEQIH
;
A
#
# COMPACT_ATOMS: atom_id res chain seq x y z
N MET A 1 -6.93 9.68 37.12
CA MET A 1 -7.59 8.36 37.25
C MET A 1 -6.82 7.43 38.17
N ALA A 2 -5.50 7.26 38.02
CA ALA A 2 -4.65 6.49 38.96
C ALA A 2 -4.68 7.03 40.42
N PHE A 3 -4.68 8.36 40.61
CA PHE A 3 -4.80 8.98 41.95
C PHE A 3 -6.18 8.74 42.60
N ILE A 4 -7.25 8.72 41.79
CA ILE A 4 -8.62 8.40 42.23
C ILE A 4 -8.76 6.89 42.48
N LEU A 5 -8.05 6.04 41.73
CA LEU A 5 -7.95 4.61 41.97
C LEU A 5 -7.12 4.29 43.22
N LEU A 6 -6.08 5.07 43.53
CA LEU A 6 -5.31 4.95 44.77
C LEU A 6 -6.14 5.37 45.99
N ILE A 7 -6.94 6.44 45.85
CA ILE A 7 -7.91 6.87 46.88
C ILE A 7 -9.07 5.86 47.00
N ALA A 8 -9.61 5.36 45.89
CA ALA A 8 -10.70 4.37 45.89
C ALA A 8 -10.24 2.96 46.32
N MET A 9 -8.97 2.62 46.10
CA MET A 9 -8.33 1.44 46.68
C MET A 9 -8.03 1.69 48.16
N ALA A 10 -7.65 2.88 48.59
CA ALA A 10 -7.52 3.21 50.01
C ALA A 10 -8.89 3.18 50.74
N ASP A 11 -9.99 3.56 50.08
CA ASP A 11 -11.35 3.51 50.63
C ASP A 11 -11.94 2.09 50.70
N ASN A 12 -11.54 1.17 49.80
CA ASN A 12 -12.05 -0.22 49.75
C ASN A 12 -11.03 -1.28 50.21
N MET A 13 -9.76 -0.92 50.43
CA MET A 13 -8.75 -1.79 51.06
C MET A 13 -9.16 -2.30 52.43
N PRO A 14 -9.80 -1.51 53.32
CA PRO A 14 -10.11 -1.96 54.67
C PRO A 14 -11.04 -3.17 54.67
N THR A 15 -12.01 -3.21 53.76
CA THR A 15 -12.98 -4.31 53.60
C THR A 15 -12.40 -5.51 52.86
N MET A 16 -11.51 -5.32 51.87
CA MET A 16 -10.80 -6.44 51.23
C MET A 16 -9.79 -7.09 52.18
N ILE A 17 -8.97 -6.29 52.88
CA ILE A 17 -7.95 -6.77 53.82
C ILE A 17 -8.60 -7.42 55.06
N SER A 18 -9.70 -6.86 55.59
CA SER A 18 -10.44 -7.48 56.71
C SER A 18 -11.06 -8.83 56.34
N SER A 19 -11.43 -9.02 55.06
CA SER A 19 -12.08 -10.25 54.58
C SER A 19 -11.10 -11.38 54.22
N VAL A 20 -9.84 -11.05 53.89
CA VAL A 20 -8.83 -12.01 53.42
C VAL A 20 -7.73 -12.28 54.46
N PHE A 21 -7.40 -11.31 55.32
CA PHE A 21 -6.23 -11.38 56.19
C PHE A 21 -6.54 -11.27 57.70
N GLU A 22 -7.81 -11.30 58.13
CA GLU A 22 -8.21 -11.14 59.55
C GLU A 22 -7.56 -9.95 60.29
N VAL A 23 -7.12 -8.91 59.56
CA VAL A 23 -6.54 -7.70 60.16
C VAL A 23 -7.67 -6.85 60.75
N SER A 24 -7.57 -6.45 62.01
CA SER A 24 -8.58 -5.59 62.62
C SER A 24 -8.57 -4.22 61.94
N LEU A 25 -9.75 -3.78 61.47
CA LEU A 25 -9.98 -2.45 60.86
C LEU A 25 -9.50 -1.29 61.76
N ARG A 26 -9.44 -1.54 63.07
CA ARG A 26 -8.93 -0.61 64.08
C ARG A 26 -7.41 -0.49 64.03
N ASP A 27 -6.69 -1.59 63.86
CA ASP A 27 -5.22 -1.60 63.79
C ASP A 27 -4.75 -1.02 62.46
N TRP A 28 -5.42 -1.34 61.35
CA TRP A 28 -5.15 -0.70 60.05
C TRP A 28 -5.39 0.83 60.07
N TRP A 29 -6.50 1.28 60.70
CA TRP A 29 -6.78 2.71 60.85
C TRP A 29 -5.80 3.40 61.80
N TYR A 30 -5.33 2.69 62.83
CA TYR A 30 -4.30 3.17 63.75
C TYR A 30 -2.95 3.31 63.03
N ASP A 31 -2.52 2.36 62.21
CA ASP A 31 -1.31 2.48 61.39
C ASP A 31 -1.43 3.64 60.37
N PHE A 32 -2.62 3.83 59.80
CA PHE A 32 -2.86 4.87 58.79
C PHE A 32 -2.83 6.30 59.34
N VAL A 33 -3.32 6.51 60.58
CA VAL A 33 -3.43 7.84 61.22
C VAL A 33 -2.26 8.15 62.15
N THR A 34 -1.69 7.14 62.82
CA THR A 34 -0.64 7.33 63.85
C THR A 34 0.78 7.26 63.27
N GLU A 35 0.99 6.60 62.13
CA GLU A 35 2.31 6.45 61.49
C GLU A 35 2.56 7.39 60.29
N LYS A 36 1.74 8.43 60.10
CA LYS A 36 1.90 9.43 59.02
C LYS A 36 1.96 8.83 57.60
N THR A 37 1.34 7.67 57.37
CA THR A 37 1.28 6.95 56.08
C THR A 37 0.78 7.83 54.92
N LEU A 38 -0.10 8.80 55.18
CA LEU A 38 -0.56 9.77 54.18
C LEU A 38 0.56 10.71 53.70
N GLU A 39 1.43 11.18 54.61
CA GLU A 39 2.59 12.02 54.27
C GLU A 39 3.61 11.22 53.45
N TYR A 40 3.81 9.94 53.80
CA TYR A 40 4.65 9.00 53.08
C TYR A 40 4.15 8.71 51.65
N VAL A 41 2.84 8.44 51.48
CA VAL A 41 2.22 8.25 50.16
C VAL A 41 2.28 9.52 49.33
N ALA A 42 2.04 10.69 49.93
CA ALA A 42 2.15 11.98 49.26
C ALA A 42 3.59 12.26 48.78
N ALA A 43 4.60 12.00 49.62
CA ALA A 43 6.01 12.12 49.25
C ALA A 43 6.39 11.18 48.10
N THR A 44 5.89 9.94 48.13
CA THR A 44 6.09 8.96 47.04
C THR A 44 5.44 9.41 45.73
N ALA A 45 4.28 10.06 45.79
CA ALA A 45 3.61 10.64 44.62
C ALA A 45 4.41 11.81 44.01
N VAL A 46 5.02 12.66 44.84
CA VAL A 46 5.93 13.73 44.38
C VAL A 46 7.15 13.13 43.69
N LEU A 47 7.76 12.11 44.28
CA LEU A 47 8.88 11.38 43.69
C LEU A 47 8.50 10.77 42.32
N THR A 48 7.31 10.19 42.22
CA THR A 48 6.76 9.64 40.97
C THR A 48 6.64 10.71 39.89
N ALA A 49 6.16 11.91 40.24
CA ALA A 49 6.07 13.03 39.31
C ALA A 49 7.46 13.46 38.81
N VAL A 50 8.46 13.49 39.69
CA VAL A 50 9.86 13.78 39.32
C VAL A 50 10.40 12.71 38.37
N MET A 51 10.23 11.43 38.70
CA MET A 51 10.64 10.31 37.83
C MET A 51 10.00 10.40 36.43
N TYR A 52 8.71 10.73 36.37
CA TYR A 52 8.01 10.95 35.12
C TYR A 52 8.61 12.11 34.32
N LEU A 53 8.89 13.25 34.97
CA LEU A 53 9.51 14.41 34.32
C LEU A 53 10.91 14.08 33.79
N VAL A 54 11.74 13.37 34.56
CA VAL A 54 13.06 12.91 34.13
C VAL A 54 12.94 11.97 32.93
N TRP A 55 11.99 11.04 32.95
CA TRP A 55 11.70 10.19 31.79
C TRP A 55 11.27 11.00 30.55
N GLN A 56 10.42 12.02 30.71
CA GLN A 56 10.00 12.89 29.61
C GLN A 56 11.14 13.75 29.05
N LEU A 57 12.09 14.16 29.89
CA LEU A 57 13.32 14.82 29.43
C LEU A 57 14.18 13.85 28.64
N GLY A 58 14.31 12.62 29.13
CA GLY A 58 15.07 11.56 28.47
C GLY A 58 14.49 11.13 27.13
N SER A 59 13.16 11.07 27.01
CA SER A 59 12.45 10.63 25.81
C SER A 59 12.36 11.69 24.70
N ARG A 60 12.81 12.92 24.94
CA ARG A 60 12.77 14.03 23.98
C ARG A 60 14.07 14.22 23.19
N ALA A 61 15.04 13.33 23.34
CA ALA A 61 16.36 13.55 22.78
C ALA A 61 16.89 12.33 22.04
N GLY A 62 17.12 12.49 20.73
CA GLY A 62 17.71 11.42 19.94
C GLY A 62 18.22 11.94 18.61
N ARG A 63 19.48 12.38 18.59
CA ARG A 63 20.20 12.68 17.34
C ARG A 63 21.61 12.08 17.28
N SER A 64 22.24 11.80 18.43
CA SER A 64 23.60 11.23 18.47
C SER A 64 23.85 10.45 19.77
N ALA A 65 24.81 9.52 19.75
CA ALA A 65 25.18 8.71 20.91
C ALA A 65 25.67 9.60 22.07
N GLY A 66 26.38 10.69 21.76
CA GLY A 66 26.83 11.66 22.76
C GLY A 66 25.68 12.35 23.49
N THR A 67 24.60 12.70 22.77
CA THR A 67 23.39 13.29 23.39
C THR A 67 22.69 12.28 24.32
N VAL A 68 22.61 11.00 23.92
CA VAL A 68 22.03 9.95 24.76
C VAL A 68 22.84 9.78 26.04
N LEU A 69 24.17 9.73 25.95
CA LEU A 69 25.06 9.63 27.12
C LEU A 69 24.93 10.84 28.05
N ALA A 70 24.89 12.06 27.52
CA ALA A 70 24.72 13.26 28.33
C ALA A 70 23.40 13.25 29.13
N ILE A 71 22.34 12.72 28.54
CA ILE A 71 21.02 12.61 29.16
C ILE A 71 20.94 11.49 30.19
N LEU A 72 21.61 10.37 29.92
CA LEU A 72 21.80 9.34 30.93
C LEU A 72 22.47 9.94 32.17
N VAL A 73 23.62 10.59 32.00
CA VAL A 73 24.33 11.22 33.13
C VAL A 73 23.48 12.26 33.84
N ALA A 74 22.83 13.18 33.11
CA ALA A 74 21.98 14.21 33.71
C ALA A 74 20.76 13.62 34.44
N GLY A 75 20.10 12.64 33.82
CA GLY A 75 18.93 11.96 34.41
C GLY A 75 19.30 11.20 35.67
N GLU A 76 20.42 10.46 35.66
CA GLU A 76 20.94 9.75 36.83
C GLU A 76 21.29 10.70 37.97
N LEU A 77 21.92 11.85 37.68
CA LEU A 77 22.22 12.87 38.69
C LEU A 77 20.94 13.46 39.32
N ILE A 78 19.93 13.75 38.51
CA ILE A 78 18.64 14.28 38.99
C ILE A 78 17.93 13.22 39.83
N LEU A 79 17.90 11.95 39.37
CA LEU A 79 17.32 10.85 40.11
C LEU A 79 18.04 10.64 41.44
N ALA A 80 19.37 10.61 41.46
CA ALA A 80 20.16 10.47 42.69
C ALA A 80 19.90 11.58 43.70
N ALA A 81 19.87 12.84 43.25
CA ALA A 81 19.57 13.98 44.11
C ALA A 81 18.14 13.91 44.67
N SER A 82 17.16 13.64 43.80
CA SER A 82 15.73 13.58 44.18
C SER A 82 15.42 12.40 45.10
N PHE A 83 16.03 11.24 44.84
CA PHE A 83 15.89 10.04 45.66
C PHE A 83 16.55 10.23 47.02
N GLY A 84 17.72 10.88 47.06
CA GLY A 84 18.39 11.25 48.31
C GLY A 84 17.54 12.21 49.17
N GLN A 85 16.96 13.24 48.56
CA GLN A 85 16.05 14.16 49.24
C GLN A 85 14.78 13.47 49.73
N TYR A 86 14.20 12.58 48.92
CA TYR A 86 13.04 11.78 49.30
C TYR A 86 13.32 10.96 50.57
N TRP A 87 14.40 10.18 50.61
CA TRP A 87 14.70 9.34 51.78
C TRP A 87 15.04 10.16 53.02
N ASN A 88 15.79 11.25 52.88
CA ASN A 88 16.05 12.15 54.01
C ASN A 88 14.73 12.74 54.56
N TYR A 89 13.79 13.11 53.69
CA TYR A 89 12.47 13.59 54.10
C TYR A 89 11.66 12.50 54.83
N ILE A 90 11.68 11.25 54.33
CA ILE A 90 11.02 10.11 54.97
C ILE A 90 11.62 9.85 56.37
N GLU A 91 12.95 9.81 56.49
CA GLU A 91 13.66 9.63 57.76
C GLU A 91 13.31 10.75 58.77
N GLU A 92 13.33 12.02 58.35
CA GLU A 92 13.09 13.16 59.24
C GLU A 92 11.62 13.31 59.66
N ASN A 93 10.67 12.98 58.77
CA ASN A 93 9.26 13.36 58.95
C ASN A 93 8.32 12.17 59.16
N CYS A 94 8.66 10.97 58.67
CA CYS A 94 7.82 9.77 58.70
C CYS A 94 8.37 8.68 59.64
N VAL A 95 9.60 8.80 60.16
CA VAL A 95 10.21 7.91 61.17
C VAL A 95 10.43 8.69 62.48
N PRO A 96 9.37 8.97 63.27
CA PRO A 96 9.46 9.89 64.41
C PRO A 96 10.14 9.31 65.67
N ALA A 97 10.49 8.02 65.72
CA ALA A 97 11.19 7.36 66.82
C ALA A 97 11.89 6.07 66.35
N GLU A 98 12.87 5.56 67.13
CA GLU A 98 13.69 4.33 66.87
C GLU A 98 12.89 3.02 66.62
N TRP A 99 11.55 3.07 66.65
CA TRP A 99 10.64 1.93 66.52
C TRP A 99 9.35 2.30 65.75
N SER A 100 9.45 3.08 64.67
CA SER A 100 8.30 3.29 63.77
C SER A 100 7.95 2.00 62.99
N GLY A 101 6.68 1.72 62.73
CA GLY A 101 6.26 0.57 61.92
C GLY A 101 6.83 0.60 60.50
N LEU A 102 7.07 1.79 59.94
CA LEU A 102 7.75 1.99 58.66
C LEU A 102 9.21 1.50 58.68
N GLU A 103 9.98 1.88 59.71
CA GLU A 103 11.37 1.45 59.87
C GLU A 103 11.47 -0.06 60.15
N LEU A 104 10.54 -0.60 60.94
CA LEU A 104 10.42 -2.04 61.19
C LEU A 104 10.09 -2.80 59.91
N ALA A 105 9.13 -2.35 59.11
CA ALA A 105 8.75 -2.98 57.84
C ALA A 105 9.91 -3.05 56.84
N TYR A 106 10.69 -1.96 56.72
CA TYR A 106 11.90 -1.95 55.88
C TYR A 106 13.02 -2.81 56.45
N THR A 107 13.18 -2.86 57.77
CA THR A 107 14.18 -3.69 58.43
C THR A 107 13.85 -5.18 58.30
N GLU A 108 12.58 -5.58 58.41
CA GLU A 108 12.12 -6.95 58.16
C GLU A 108 12.31 -7.34 56.68
N SER A 109 12.01 -6.44 55.75
CA SER A 109 12.08 -6.72 54.31
C SER A 109 13.49 -6.66 53.70
N PHE A 110 14.39 -5.81 54.23
CA PHE A 110 15.70 -5.51 53.63
C PHE A 110 16.88 -5.57 54.63
N GLY A 111 16.62 -5.88 55.90
CA GLY A 111 17.63 -5.93 56.97
C GLY A 111 18.01 -4.58 57.57
N SER A 112 17.78 -3.47 56.87
CA SER A 112 17.88 -2.09 57.41
C SER A 112 17.26 -1.07 56.46
N LEU A 113 16.89 0.10 56.98
CA LEU A 113 16.41 1.23 56.18
C LEU A 113 17.48 1.71 55.16
N GLN A 114 18.75 1.71 55.54
CA GLN A 114 19.85 2.08 54.64
C GLN A 114 20.00 1.09 53.46
N ALA A 115 19.79 -0.20 53.71
CA ALA A 115 19.79 -1.22 52.66
C ALA A 115 18.60 -1.04 51.71
N ALA A 116 17.40 -0.74 52.23
CA ALA A 116 16.22 -0.45 51.41
C ALA A 116 16.43 0.78 50.50
N ARG A 117 16.99 1.87 51.07
CA ARG A 117 17.36 3.08 50.31
C ARG A 117 18.30 2.76 49.15
N LEU A 118 19.37 2.01 49.43
CA LEU A 118 20.36 1.63 48.40
C LEU A 118 19.73 0.73 47.33
N TYR A 119 18.91 -0.24 47.74
CA TYR A 119 18.22 -1.16 46.84
C TYR A 119 17.37 -0.40 45.82
N PHE A 120 16.42 0.42 46.28
CA PHE A 120 15.53 1.14 45.36
C PHE A 120 16.27 2.19 44.55
N PHE A 121 17.32 2.82 45.10
CA PHE A 121 18.16 3.76 44.36
C PHE A 121 18.83 3.09 43.16
N ILE A 122 19.53 1.97 43.39
CA ILE A 122 20.18 1.21 42.31
C ILE A 122 19.13 0.78 41.29
N PHE A 123 17.97 0.33 41.75
CA PHE A 123 16.93 -0.19 40.89
C PHE A 123 16.31 0.87 39.97
N VAL A 124 16.04 2.06 40.49
CA VAL A 124 15.57 3.23 39.74
C VAL A 124 16.57 3.62 38.65
N CYS A 125 17.86 3.71 39.01
CA CYS A 125 18.93 4.05 38.08
C CYS A 125 19.03 3.01 36.96
N VAL A 126 19.08 1.72 37.31
CA VAL A 126 19.18 0.62 36.33
C VAL A 126 17.99 0.61 35.37
N ILE A 127 16.75 0.78 35.85
CA ILE A 127 15.56 0.83 35.00
C ILE A 127 15.57 2.05 34.08
N PHE A 128 15.95 3.22 34.60
CA PHE A 128 16.07 4.42 33.80
C PHE A 128 17.13 4.27 32.70
N ALA A 129 18.35 3.87 33.06
CA ALA A 129 19.43 3.66 32.11
C ALA A 129 19.07 2.62 31.04
N ALA A 130 18.58 1.44 31.46
CA ALA A 130 18.18 0.38 30.54
C ALA A 130 17.06 0.86 29.59
N GLY A 131 16.07 1.57 30.12
CA GLY A 131 14.97 2.14 29.35
C GLY A 131 15.45 3.12 28.29
N ILE A 132 16.27 4.11 28.66
CA ILE A 132 16.79 5.12 27.72
C ILE A 132 17.72 4.49 26.67
N ILE A 133 18.62 3.59 27.07
CA ILE A 133 19.52 2.90 26.13
C ILE A 133 18.74 2.10 25.10
N LEU A 134 17.76 1.29 25.52
CA LEU A 134 16.94 0.50 24.60
C LEU A 134 16.12 1.40 23.68
N ASN A 135 15.50 2.47 24.22
CA ASN A 135 14.67 3.38 23.45
C ASN A 135 15.43 4.09 22.32
N TYR A 136 16.75 4.29 22.48
CA TYR A 136 17.64 4.92 21.51
C TYR A 136 18.68 3.98 20.91
N LEU A 137 18.44 2.66 20.97
CA LEU A 137 19.41 1.66 20.54
C LEU A 137 19.87 1.87 19.09
N LYS A 138 18.98 2.39 18.23
CA LYS A 138 19.28 2.73 16.83
C LYS A 138 20.52 3.58 16.64
N VAL A 139 20.81 4.50 17.57
CA VAL A 139 21.90 5.47 17.44
C VAL A 139 23.28 4.80 17.54
N PHE A 140 23.35 3.59 18.10
CA PHE A 140 24.58 2.82 18.23
C PHE A 140 24.89 1.96 16.99
N PHE A 141 23.93 1.75 16.09
CA PHE A 141 24.15 1.04 14.84
C PHE A 141 24.70 1.98 13.77
N ARG A 142 25.53 1.43 12.87
CA ARG A 142 26.03 2.16 11.68
C ARG A 142 25.18 1.88 10.46
N ASP A 143 24.86 0.60 10.25
CA ASP A 143 24.05 0.10 9.14
C ASP A 143 22.62 0.63 9.20
N GLN A 144 22.09 1.07 8.06
CA GLN A 144 20.77 1.70 7.99
C GLN A 144 19.63 0.70 8.25
N ILE A 145 19.78 -0.56 7.82
CA ILE A 145 18.79 -1.61 8.06
C ILE A 145 18.72 -1.93 9.55
N GLU A 146 19.88 -2.06 10.21
CA GLU A 146 19.95 -2.25 11.67
C GLU A 146 19.36 -1.08 12.45
N LYS A 147 19.65 0.16 12.04
CA LYS A 147 19.06 1.38 12.64
C LYS A 147 17.54 1.37 12.58
N GLU A 148 16.98 1.17 11.40
CA GLU A 148 15.53 1.17 11.18
C GLU A 148 14.86 0.01 11.93
N THR A 149 15.46 -1.19 11.89
CA THR A 149 14.95 -2.35 12.63
C THR A 149 14.96 -2.11 14.14
N ALA A 150 16.04 -1.52 14.66
CA ALA A 150 16.14 -1.18 16.08
C ALA A 150 15.11 -0.12 16.49
N ASP A 151 14.89 0.89 15.63
CA ASP A 151 13.89 1.91 15.87
C ASP A 151 12.48 1.30 15.98
N GLN A 152 12.10 0.43 15.04
CA GLN A 152 10.78 -0.20 15.05
C GLN A 152 10.55 -1.08 16.29
N VAL A 153 11.56 -1.87 16.67
CA VAL A 153 11.43 -2.87 17.74
C VAL A 153 11.56 -2.26 19.13
N PHE A 154 12.50 -1.35 19.35
CA PHE A 154 12.85 -0.88 20.70
C PHE A 154 12.30 0.51 21.03
N SER A 155 12.14 1.41 20.04
CA SER A 155 11.70 2.78 20.31
C SER A 155 10.25 2.87 20.79
N GLY A 156 9.98 3.92 21.56
CA GLY A 156 8.70 4.31 22.14
C GLY A 156 7.98 3.23 22.96
N ASN A 157 8.73 2.27 23.50
CA ASN A 157 8.20 1.33 24.48
C ASN A 157 7.95 2.02 25.83
N ARG A 158 6.77 1.81 26.41
CA ARG A 158 6.36 2.35 27.72
C ARG A 158 6.67 1.44 28.90
N LEU A 159 7.11 0.19 28.69
CA LEU A 159 7.35 -0.77 29.77
C LEU A 159 8.26 -0.21 30.88
N PHE A 160 9.42 0.33 30.50
CA PHE A 160 10.38 0.90 31.47
C PHE A 160 9.84 2.17 32.14
N GLN A 161 9.06 2.97 31.41
CA GLN A 161 8.36 4.12 31.98
C GLN A 161 7.35 3.69 33.04
N GLU A 162 6.54 2.68 32.75
CA GLU A 162 5.52 2.14 33.65
C GLU A 162 6.16 1.46 34.87
N MET A 163 7.26 0.72 34.67
CA MET A 163 8.05 0.18 35.77
C MET A 163 8.58 1.30 36.67
N LEU A 164 9.18 2.34 36.09
CA LEU A 164 9.77 3.46 36.83
C LEU A 164 8.72 4.31 37.55
N CYS A 165 7.62 4.65 36.87
CA CYS A 165 6.64 5.63 37.37
C CYS A 165 5.44 4.99 38.08
N THR A 166 5.23 3.69 37.98
CA THR A 166 4.10 3.00 38.62
C THR A 166 4.57 1.81 39.43
N GLY A 167 5.41 0.94 38.85
CA GLY A 167 5.90 -0.26 39.52
C GLY A 167 6.71 0.04 40.78
N ILE A 168 7.79 0.81 40.65
CA ILE A 168 8.69 1.13 41.77
C ILE A 168 7.96 1.89 42.89
N PRO A 169 7.17 2.96 42.63
CA PRO A 169 6.41 3.63 43.67
C PRO A 169 5.44 2.72 44.44
N VAL A 170 4.77 1.78 43.75
CA VAL A 170 3.91 0.80 44.40
C VAL A 170 4.72 -0.15 45.27
N CYS A 171 5.88 -0.63 44.81
CA CYS A 171 6.76 -1.47 45.62
C CYS A 171 7.30 -0.75 46.86
N ILE A 172 7.65 0.53 46.73
CA ILE A 172 8.06 1.39 47.85
C ILE A 172 6.94 1.42 48.89
N ILE A 173 5.71 1.77 48.49
CA ILE A 173 4.56 1.85 49.41
C ILE A 173 4.26 0.50 50.07
N LEU A 174 4.18 -0.59 49.29
CA LEU A 174 3.84 -1.92 49.80
C LEU A 174 4.87 -2.45 50.80
N THR A 175 6.16 -2.22 50.55
CA THR A 175 7.24 -2.64 51.48
C THR A 175 7.34 -1.78 52.73
N GLY A 176 6.83 -0.55 52.70
CA GLY A 176 6.76 0.33 53.87
C GLY A 176 5.51 0.14 54.74
N THR A 177 4.64 -0.83 54.42
CA THR A 177 3.39 -1.08 55.18
C THR A 177 3.57 -2.29 56.11
N TYR A 178 3.70 -2.06 57.41
CA TYR A 178 4.02 -3.09 58.41
C TYR A 178 3.04 -4.28 58.42
N SER A 179 1.74 -4.02 58.33
CA SER A 179 0.70 -5.06 58.29
C SER A 179 0.83 -6.05 57.12
N LEU A 180 1.53 -5.67 56.04
CA LEU A 180 1.79 -6.52 54.88
C LEU A 180 3.16 -7.22 54.98
N ALA A 181 4.16 -6.56 55.56
CA ALA A 181 5.48 -7.13 55.78
C ALA A 181 5.47 -8.25 56.83
N GLY A 182 4.76 -8.05 57.95
CA GLY A 182 4.66 -9.05 59.03
C GLY A 182 3.73 -10.24 58.73
N PHE A 183 2.86 -10.15 57.72
CA PHE A 183 1.93 -11.22 57.32
C PHE A 183 2.52 -12.17 56.26
N LEU A 184 3.44 -11.65 55.47
CA LEU A 184 4.18 -12.39 54.46
C LEU A 184 5.52 -12.74 55.10
N ASP A 185 5.65 -13.91 55.73
CA ASP A 185 6.93 -14.53 56.18
C ASP A 185 7.92 -14.78 55.01
N PHE A 186 7.88 -13.97 53.96
CA PHE A 186 8.53 -14.12 52.66
C PHE A 186 9.33 -12.84 52.33
N PRO A 187 10.54 -12.94 51.76
CA PRO A 187 11.35 -11.77 51.39
C PRO A 187 10.72 -11.01 50.21
N VAL A 188 9.85 -10.03 50.52
CA VAL A 188 9.10 -9.23 49.55
C VAL A 188 10.02 -8.50 48.55
N ALA A 189 11.20 -8.07 49.01
CA ALA A 189 12.24 -7.47 48.19
C ALA A 189 12.75 -8.40 47.08
N GLU A 190 12.95 -9.68 47.39
CA GLU A 190 13.41 -10.70 46.45
C GLU A 190 12.31 -11.03 45.44
N LEU A 191 11.05 -11.08 45.89
CA LEU A 191 9.90 -11.30 45.00
C LEU A 191 9.82 -10.20 43.93
N PHE A 192 9.92 -8.93 44.34
CA PHE A 192 9.89 -7.82 43.40
C PHE A 192 11.08 -7.86 42.44
N ALA A 193 12.30 -8.11 42.95
CA ALA A 193 13.47 -8.27 42.10
C ALA A 193 13.23 -9.35 41.01
N ILE A 194 12.72 -10.52 41.40
CA ILE A 194 12.43 -11.62 40.48
C ILE A 194 11.39 -11.22 39.44
N VAL A 195 10.28 -10.59 39.85
CA VAL A 195 9.21 -10.17 38.93
C VAL A 195 9.72 -9.16 37.91
N PHE A 196 10.40 -8.11 38.35
CA PHE A 196 10.93 -7.12 37.42
C PHE A 196 12.02 -7.69 36.52
N VAL A 197 12.95 -8.50 37.05
CA VAL A 197 13.98 -9.17 36.25
C VAL A 197 13.32 -10.07 35.20
N ALA A 198 12.31 -10.85 35.56
CA ALA A 198 11.56 -11.68 34.62
C ALA A 198 10.86 -10.85 33.54
N MET A 199 10.24 -9.71 33.90
CA MET A 199 9.61 -8.81 32.93
C MET A 199 10.62 -8.15 31.99
N ILE A 200 11.75 -7.66 32.50
CA ILE A 200 12.82 -7.05 31.71
C ILE A 200 13.44 -8.09 30.78
N LEU A 201 13.83 -9.25 31.32
CA LEU A 201 14.45 -10.32 30.54
C LEU A 201 13.49 -10.85 29.48
N GLY A 202 12.23 -11.09 29.83
CA GLY A 202 11.19 -11.51 28.89
C GLY A 202 10.99 -10.49 27.77
N HIS A 203 10.95 -9.19 28.09
CA HIS A 203 10.85 -8.13 27.10
C HIS A 203 12.08 -8.06 26.18
N VAL A 204 13.28 -8.13 26.74
CA VAL A 204 14.54 -8.09 25.98
C VAL A 204 14.68 -9.32 25.07
N LEU A 205 14.35 -10.51 25.56
CA LEU A 205 14.39 -11.74 24.77
C LEU A 205 13.40 -11.70 23.61
N LEU A 206 12.15 -11.31 23.87
CA LEU A 206 11.12 -11.19 22.84
C LEU A 206 11.50 -10.14 21.79
N SER A 207 11.97 -8.97 22.23
CA SER A 207 12.39 -7.89 21.34
C SER A 207 13.61 -8.31 20.52
N SER A 208 14.58 -9.00 21.11
CA SER A 208 15.76 -9.53 20.41
C SER A 208 15.38 -10.56 19.35
N PHE A 209 14.40 -11.43 19.65
CA PHE A 209 13.86 -12.38 18.67
C PHE A 209 13.26 -11.65 17.47
N TYR A 210 12.39 -10.66 17.70
CA TYR A 210 11.80 -9.88 16.61
C TYR A 210 12.83 -9.04 15.85
N PHE A 211 13.79 -8.42 16.55
CA PHE A 211 14.88 -7.69 15.92
C PHE A 211 15.62 -8.57 14.91
N ARG A 212 16.02 -9.79 15.29
CA ARG A 212 16.67 -10.73 14.37
C ARG A 212 15.77 -11.13 13.21
N LYS A 213 14.50 -11.44 13.47
CA LYS A 213 13.53 -11.86 12.45
C LYS A 213 13.29 -10.76 11.40
N ILE A 214 13.11 -9.52 11.84
CA ILE A 214 12.87 -8.36 10.98
C ILE A 214 14.13 -7.98 10.23
N LEU A 215 15.30 -8.00 10.88
CA LEU A 215 16.59 -7.70 10.25
C LEU A 215 16.87 -8.66 9.09
N GLN A 216 16.68 -9.97 9.31
CA GLN A 216 16.84 -10.98 8.27
C GLN A 216 15.84 -10.78 7.12
N TYR A 217 14.60 -10.40 7.44
CA TYR A 217 13.58 -10.10 6.43
C TYR A 217 13.94 -8.89 5.57
N TYR A 218 14.40 -7.78 6.15
CA TYR A 218 14.81 -6.63 5.36
C TYR A 218 16.09 -6.87 4.55
N ARG A 219 17.08 -7.57 5.12
CA ARG A 219 18.27 -7.97 4.36
C ARG A 219 17.92 -8.83 3.15
N SER A 220 17.06 -9.84 3.33
CA SER A 220 16.64 -10.68 2.22
C SER A 220 15.89 -9.89 1.14
N ILE A 221 15.16 -8.83 1.49
CA ILE A 221 14.48 -7.97 0.51
C ILE A 221 15.44 -7.04 -0.23
N ILE A 222 16.43 -6.49 0.44
CA ILE A 222 17.30 -5.43 -0.12
C ILE A 222 18.49 -6.03 -0.87
N GLU A 223 19.08 -7.12 -0.36
CA GLU A 223 20.32 -7.70 -0.89
C GLU A 223 20.07 -8.61 -2.10
N ASP A 224 18.92 -9.26 -2.15
CA ASP A 224 18.57 -10.17 -3.23
C ASP A 224 17.80 -9.43 -4.34
N ARG A 225 18.51 -9.14 -5.43
CA ARG A 225 18.01 -8.39 -6.59
C ARG A 225 17.28 -9.25 -7.63
N GLU A 226 17.29 -10.58 -7.49
CA GLU A 226 16.79 -11.49 -8.53
C GLU A 226 15.31 -11.87 -8.34
N ILE A 227 14.74 -11.68 -7.15
CA ILE A 227 13.33 -11.98 -6.92
C ILE A 227 12.45 -10.84 -7.43
N LYS A 228 11.50 -11.18 -8.30
CA LYS A 228 10.42 -10.29 -8.71
C LYS A 228 9.46 -10.09 -7.53
N ARG A 229 9.53 -8.92 -6.89
CA ARG A 229 8.80 -8.62 -5.64
C ARG A 229 7.82 -7.47 -5.82
N TYR A 230 6.63 -7.62 -5.25
CA TYR A 230 5.68 -6.51 -5.13
C TYR A 230 5.94 -5.80 -3.81
N LEU A 231 6.52 -4.60 -3.89
CA LEU A 231 6.91 -3.83 -2.73
C LEU A 231 5.77 -2.91 -2.29
N VAL A 232 5.52 -2.92 -0.98
CA VAL A 232 4.69 -1.96 -0.28
C VAL A 232 5.62 -1.11 0.58
N ILE A 233 5.83 0.15 0.17
CA ILE A 233 6.62 1.10 0.94
C ILE A 233 5.73 1.69 2.02
N VAL A 234 6.08 1.46 3.27
CA VAL A 234 5.28 1.91 4.42
C VAL A 234 5.88 3.18 4.99
N ARG A 235 5.05 4.22 5.02
CA ARG A 235 5.39 5.54 5.54
C ARG A 235 4.57 5.83 6.78
N GLU A 236 5.17 5.50 7.91
CA GLU A 236 4.58 5.78 9.22
C GLU A 236 4.63 7.28 9.55
N ASN A 237 3.72 7.74 10.41
CA ASN A 237 3.77 9.09 10.95
C ASN A 237 4.98 9.24 11.89
N SER A 238 5.72 10.35 11.77
CA SER A 238 6.95 10.61 12.56
C SER A 238 6.72 10.74 14.07
N SER A 239 5.46 10.67 14.50
CA SER A 239 4.99 10.87 15.86
C SER A 239 4.20 9.68 16.41
N SER A 240 4.19 8.54 15.71
CA SER A 240 3.72 7.29 16.32
C SER A 240 4.60 6.97 17.53
N GLN A 241 3.96 6.57 18.62
CA GLN A 241 4.68 6.11 19.81
C GLN A 241 5.28 4.72 19.62
N LYS A 242 4.78 3.92 18.68
CA LYS A 242 5.35 2.62 18.36
C LYS A 242 5.16 2.33 16.88
N SER A 243 6.11 1.63 16.27
CA SER A 243 6.01 1.30 14.86
C SER A 243 4.75 0.47 14.56
N PHE A 244 4.00 0.91 13.57
CA PHE A 244 2.84 0.21 13.04
C PHE A 244 3.22 -1.13 12.41
N LEU A 245 4.31 -1.17 11.63
CA LEU A 245 4.84 -2.43 11.10
C LEU A 245 5.13 -3.43 12.21
N TYR A 246 5.84 -3.01 13.25
CA TYR A 246 6.15 -3.89 14.38
C TYR A 246 4.89 -4.38 15.12
N GLU A 247 4.02 -3.46 15.54
CA GLU A 247 2.86 -3.81 16.38
C GLU A 247 1.74 -4.52 15.61
N ARG A 248 1.47 -4.12 14.37
CA ARG A 248 0.31 -4.62 13.61
C ARG A 248 0.67 -5.76 12.66
N PHE A 249 1.86 -5.76 12.06
CA PHE A 249 2.24 -6.79 11.08
C PHE A 249 3.12 -7.89 11.67
N TRP A 250 4.05 -7.55 12.56
CA TRP A 250 4.98 -8.53 13.14
C TRP A 250 4.46 -9.18 14.42
N ARG A 251 3.85 -8.41 15.33
CA ARG A 251 3.32 -8.93 16.61
C ARG A 251 1.91 -9.50 16.51
N LYS A 252 1.06 -8.95 15.64
CA LYS A 252 -0.35 -9.37 15.51
C LYS A 252 -0.57 -10.26 14.30
N GLY A 253 -0.75 -11.55 14.56
CA GLY A 253 -1.12 -12.54 13.55
C GLY A 253 -0.02 -12.80 12.52
N ASN A 254 -0.27 -13.75 11.62
CA ASN A 254 0.69 -14.16 10.60
C ASN A 254 0.58 -13.25 9.36
N CYS A 255 0.45 -11.92 9.53
CA CYS A 255 0.20 -10.96 8.45
C CYS A 255 1.37 -10.92 7.45
N ILE A 256 2.60 -10.81 7.93
CA ILE A 256 3.80 -10.87 7.08
C ILE A 256 3.84 -12.19 6.30
N GLU A 257 3.61 -13.32 6.95
CA GLU A 257 3.64 -14.64 6.29
C GLU A 257 2.53 -14.79 5.24
N LYS A 258 1.32 -14.26 5.51
CA LYS A 258 0.21 -14.24 4.55
C LYS A 258 0.57 -13.42 3.31
N LEU A 259 1.21 -12.26 3.48
CA LEU A 259 1.61 -11.40 2.36
C LEU A 259 2.81 -11.98 1.60
N GLN A 260 3.76 -12.60 2.29
CA GLN A 260 4.87 -13.31 1.65
C GLN A 260 4.40 -14.49 0.79
N LYS A 261 3.37 -15.24 1.22
CA LYS A 261 2.74 -16.28 0.39
C LYS A 261 2.12 -15.71 -0.89
N GLN A 262 1.77 -14.44 -0.87
CA GLN A 262 1.30 -13.68 -2.03
C GLN A 262 2.45 -12.90 -2.70
N GLU A 263 3.72 -13.15 -2.39
CA GLU A 263 4.89 -12.44 -2.94
C GLU A 263 4.87 -10.91 -2.73
N ILE A 264 4.17 -10.46 -1.69
CA ILE A 264 4.09 -9.05 -1.29
C ILE A 264 5.01 -8.82 -0.11
N TYR A 265 5.86 -7.79 -0.20
CA TYR A 265 6.86 -7.47 0.80
C TYR A 265 6.71 -6.03 1.27
N LEU A 266 6.78 -5.82 2.59
CA LEU A 266 6.64 -4.51 3.20
C LEU A 266 8.01 -3.97 3.55
N LEU A 267 8.30 -2.73 3.15
CA LEU A 267 9.55 -2.07 3.44
C LEU A 267 9.28 -0.69 4.04
N PRO A 268 9.93 -0.30 5.15
CA PRO A 268 9.82 1.06 5.64
C PRO A 268 10.44 2.05 4.64
N ARG A 269 9.84 3.24 4.51
CA ARG A 269 10.30 4.29 3.59
C ARG A 269 11.80 4.61 3.71
N ASN A 270 12.34 4.59 4.92
CA ASN A 270 13.75 4.92 5.17
C ASN A 270 14.73 3.91 4.55
N LEU A 271 14.26 2.74 4.13
CA LEU A 271 15.05 1.70 3.45
C LEU A 271 14.75 1.61 1.95
N SER A 272 13.82 2.41 1.43
CA SER A 272 13.39 2.35 0.03
C SER A 272 14.13 3.29 -0.92
N GLU A 273 15.16 4.01 -0.45
CA GLU A 273 15.96 4.89 -1.31
C GLU A 273 16.60 4.09 -2.46
N GLY A 274 16.32 4.47 -3.71
CA GLY A 274 16.83 3.81 -4.92
C GLY A 274 15.92 2.74 -5.53
N ASN A 275 14.67 2.60 -5.10
CA ASN A 275 13.68 1.77 -5.78
C ASN A 275 12.98 2.53 -6.92
N ASP A 276 13.42 2.32 -8.15
CA ASP A 276 12.80 2.89 -9.37
C ASP A 276 11.63 2.03 -9.90
N GLY A 277 11.31 0.93 -9.21
CA GLY A 277 10.25 -0.02 -9.62
C GLY A 277 8.84 0.46 -9.30
N SER A 278 7.82 -0.20 -9.89
CA SER A 278 6.42 0.02 -9.52
C SER A 278 6.14 -0.52 -8.11
N PHE A 279 5.71 0.35 -7.19
CA PHE A 279 5.40 -0.01 -5.80
C PHE A 279 4.08 0.60 -5.32
N ILE A 280 3.56 0.06 -4.22
CA ILE A 280 2.42 0.61 -3.49
C ILE A 280 2.95 1.45 -2.33
N MET A 281 2.58 2.72 -2.24
CA MET A 281 2.88 3.57 -1.08
C MET A 281 1.76 3.42 -0.06
N LEU A 282 2.09 3.02 1.17
CA LEU A 282 1.17 2.93 2.30
C LEU A 282 1.47 4.04 3.32
N ASP A 283 0.60 5.04 3.38
CA ASP A 283 0.64 6.06 4.42
C ASP A 283 -0.15 5.60 5.65
N VAL A 284 0.49 5.63 6.83
CA VAL A 284 -0.13 5.15 8.07
C VAL A 284 -0.41 6.31 9.03
N TYR A 285 -1.69 6.43 9.40
CA TYR A 285 -2.22 7.40 10.35
C TYR A 285 -2.82 6.66 11.56
N SER A 286 -1.98 6.30 12.53
CA SER A 286 -2.40 5.60 13.75
C SER A 286 -2.17 6.43 15.03
N GLY A 287 -3.01 6.20 16.03
CA GLY A 287 -2.91 6.79 17.36
C GLY A 287 -3.22 8.29 17.45
N GLU A 288 -3.03 8.87 18.65
CA GLU A 288 -3.33 10.27 18.96
C GLU A 288 -2.59 11.29 18.06
N ALA A 289 -1.45 10.88 17.49
CA ALA A 289 -0.65 11.71 16.62
C ALA A 289 -1.28 11.92 15.23
N ALA A 290 -2.11 10.99 14.76
CA ALA A 290 -2.82 11.11 13.49
C ALA A 290 -3.70 12.37 13.46
N GLY A 291 -4.42 12.65 14.54
CA GLY A 291 -5.29 13.83 14.64
C GLY A 291 -4.56 15.17 14.62
N LYS A 292 -3.25 15.22 14.94
CA LYS A 292 -2.44 16.44 14.81
C LYS A 292 -1.95 16.64 13.39
N GLU A 293 -1.49 15.58 12.73
CA GLU A 293 -1.01 15.64 11.35
C GLU A 293 -2.15 15.96 10.37
N LEU A 294 -3.33 15.37 10.57
CA LEU A 294 -4.52 15.62 9.75
C LEU A 294 -5.17 16.99 10.00
N LYS A 295 -4.75 17.75 11.01
CA LYS A 295 -5.21 19.15 11.22
C LYS A 295 -4.38 20.16 10.47
N ASP A 296 -3.15 19.82 10.09
CA ASP A 296 -2.21 20.69 9.40
C ASP A 296 -2.20 20.38 7.89
N LYS A 297 -3.21 20.91 7.18
CA LYS A 297 -3.44 20.66 5.75
C LYS A 297 -2.24 21.03 4.88
N GLU A 298 -1.57 22.15 5.18
CA GLU A 298 -0.43 22.61 4.38
C GLU A 298 0.78 21.68 4.53
N LYS A 299 1.06 21.23 5.75
CA LYS A 299 2.12 20.24 6.00
C LYS A 299 1.80 18.89 5.38
N PHE A 300 0.53 18.45 5.42
CA PHE A 300 0.09 17.23 4.77
C PHE A 300 0.36 17.26 3.25
N GLU A 301 -0.06 18.32 2.57
CA GLU A 301 0.12 18.45 1.11
C GLU A 301 1.60 18.48 0.72
N LYS A 302 2.43 19.22 1.47
CA LYS A 302 3.88 19.30 1.22
C LYS A 302 4.62 17.99 1.46
N THR A 303 4.22 17.19 2.45
CA THR A 303 5.02 16.01 2.88
C THR A 303 4.50 14.69 2.33
N ARG A 304 3.19 14.57 2.08
CA ARG A 304 2.55 13.30 1.69
C ARG A 304 2.23 13.20 0.21
N LEU A 305 1.88 14.31 -0.45
CA LEU A 305 1.47 14.28 -1.86
C LEU A 305 2.63 14.32 -2.87
N GLN A 306 3.84 14.68 -2.43
CA GLN A 306 5.01 14.83 -3.32
C GLN A 306 5.62 13.49 -3.76
N GLU A 307 5.62 12.50 -2.88
CA GLU A 307 6.17 11.19 -3.18
C GLU A 307 5.06 10.15 -3.28
N ARG A 308 4.76 9.75 -4.51
CA ARG A 308 3.69 8.81 -4.84
C ARG A 308 4.25 7.51 -5.37
N GLY A 309 3.66 6.40 -4.93
CA GLY A 309 3.82 5.12 -5.61
C GLY A 309 2.96 5.04 -6.86
N THR A 310 3.05 3.91 -7.57
CA THR A 310 2.13 3.58 -8.66
C THR A 310 0.68 3.55 -8.15
N PHE A 311 0.50 3.08 -6.93
CA PHE A 311 -0.73 3.22 -6.15
C PHE A 311 -0.41 3.77 -4.76
N ASN A 312 -1.33 4.55 -4.21
CA ASN A 312 -1.23 5.17 -2.91
C ASN A 312 -2.43 4.74 -2.07
N ILE A 313 -2.16 4.11 -0.93
CA ILE A 313 -3.17 3.65 0.02
C ILE A 313 -2.91 4.29 1.39
N ALA A 314 -3.99 4.62 2.09
CA ALA A 314 -3.92 5.13 3.45
C ALA A 314 -4.51 4.13 4.45
N TYR A 315 -3.86 3.99 5.60
CA TYR A 315 -4.42 3.33 6.77
C TYR A 315 -4.74 4.37 7.84
N CYS A 316 -6.00 4.48 8.27
CA CYS A 316 -6.39 5.38 9.35
C CYS A 316 -7.50 4.80 10.24
N GLU A 317 -7.22 4.67 11.54
CA GLU A 317 -8.21 4.17 12.52
C GLU A 317 -9.37 5.18 12.74
N ASP A 318 -9.11 6.49 12.60
CA ASP A 318 -10.12 7.55 12.72
C ASP A 318 -10.65 7.98 11.35
N THR A 319 -11.68 7.26 10.89
CA THR A 319 -12.34 7.52 9.61
C THR A 319 -13.01 8.89 9.51
N TYR A 320 -13.38 9.50 10.64
CA TYR A 320 -14.03 10.82 10.65
C TYR A 320 -13.00 11.92 10.37
N ALA A 321 -11.87 11.88 11.07
CA ALA A 321 -10.78 12.83 10.84
C ALA A 321 -10.14 12.70 9.44
N PHE A 322 -10.19 11.51 8.85
CA PHE A 322 -9.57 11.24 7.55
C PHE A 322 -10.45 11.58 6.33
N ARG A 323 -11.74 11.86 6.52
CA ARG A 323 -12.73 12.01 5.43
C ARG A 323 -12.32 13.00 4.33
N ASP A 324 -11.76 14.15 4.71
CA ASP A 324 -11.34 15.20 3.77
C ASP A 324 -10.17 14.78 2.86
N TYR A 325 -9.44 13.72 3.23
CA TYR A 325 -8.20 13.31 2.58
C TYR A 325 -8.36 12.09 1.67
N ILE A 326 -9.50 11.38 1.74
CA ILE A 326 -9.77 10.15 0.97
C ILE A 326 -9.53 10.37 -0.53
N ARG A 327 -9.90 11.55 -1.06
CA ARG A 327 -9.75 11.91 -2.48
C ARG A 327 -8.31 11.91 -3.00
N PHE A 328 -7.31 11.92 -2.10
CA PHE A 328 -5.90 11.94 -2.47
C PHE A 328 -5.28 10.55 -2.59
N TYR A 329 -6.03 9.50 -2.23
CA TYR A 329 -5.57 8.12 -2.24
C TYR A 329 -6.40 7.28 -3.21
N ASP A 330 -5.76 6.26 -3.78
CA ASP A 330 -6.43 5.28 -4.63
C ASP A 330 -7.35 4.37 -3.80
N ARG A 331 -6.93 4.07 -2.56
CA ARG A 331 -7.63 3.22 -1.58
C ARG A 331 -7.41 3.71 -0.16
N TYR A 332 -8.30 3.32 0.75
CA TYR A 332 -8.13 3.56 2.18
C TYR A 332 -8.64 2.38 3.00
N ALA A 333 -8.08 2.18 4.19
CA ALA A 333 -8.52 1.14 5.14
C ALA A 333 -8.50 1.66 6.57
N SER A 334 -9.47 1.24 7.38
CA SER A 334 -9.54 1.55 8.81
C SER A 334 -9.14 0.40 9.72
N ASP A 335 -9.03 -0.81 9.17
CA ASP A 335 -8.66 -2.02 9.89
C ASP A 335 -7.66 -2.85 9.05
N LEU A 336 -6.98 -3.77 9.72
CA LEU A 336 -5.89 -4.53 9.12
C LEU A 336 -6.38 -5.56 8.09
N GLU A 337 -7.59 -6.10 8.24
CA GLU A 337 -8.15 -7.08 7.30
C GLU A 337 -8.46 -6.40 5.96
N THR A 338 -9.14 -5.26 6.01
CA THR A 338 -9.42 -4.43 4.84
C THR A 338 -8.12 -3.98 4.18
N LEU A 339 -7.13 -3.51 4.96
CA LEU A 339 -5.83 -3.11 4.44
C LEU A 339 -5.14 -4.25 3.66
N MET A 340 -5.15 -5.47 4.20
CA MET A 340 -4.57 -6.63 3.52
C MET A 340 -5.29 -6.96 2.23
N LYS A 341 -6.63 -6.91 2.20
CA LYS A 341 -7.42 -7.16 0.98
C LYS A 341 -7.09 -6.13 -0.11
N GLU A 342 -7.02 -4.85 0.25
CA GLU A 342 -6.69 -3.79 -0.69
C GLU A 342 -5.27 -3.91 -1.23
N ILE A 343 -4.27 -4.22 -0.38
CA ILE A 343 -2.89 -4.45 -0.83
C ILE A 343 -2.82 -5.61 -1.85
N ILE A 344 -3.53 -6.71 -1.61
CA ILE A 344 -3.56 -7.86 -2.53
C ILE A 344 -4.26 -7.48 -3.84
N ALA A 345 -5.37 -6.72 -3.79
CA ALA A 345 -6.05 -6.25 -4.98
C ALA A 345 -5.16 -5.32 -5.83
N LEU A 346 -4.44 -4.40 -5.19
CA LEU A 346 -3.50 -3.49 -5.86
C LEU A 346 -2.31 -4.24 -6.48
N LYS A 347 -1.80 -5.30 -5.85
CA LYS A 347 -0.84 -6.23 -6.50
C LYS A 347 -1.43 -6.76 -7.82
N GLY A 348 -2.69 -7.21 -7.80
CA GLY A 348 -3.38 -7.70 -9.00
C GLY A 348 -3.42 -6.67 -10.13
N PHE A 349 -3.72 -5.41 -9.81
CA PHE A 349 -3.69 -4.33 -10.80
C PHE A 349 -2.28 -4.05 -11.34
N LEU A 350 -1.24 -4.09 -10.50
CA LEU A 350 0.14 -3.94 -10.95
C LEU A 350 0.55 -5.08 -11.89
N GLN A 351 0.23 -6.33 -11.54
CA GLN A 351 0.47 -7.50 -12.39
C GLN A 351 -0.22 -7.39 -13.74
N TYR A 352 -1.48 -6.97 -13.73
CA TYR A 352 -2.25 -6.76 -14.96
C TYR A 352 -1.60 -5.69 -15.84
N ARG A 353 -1.23 -4.54 -15.27
CA ARG A 353 -0.55 -3.45 -15.99
C ARG A 353 0.79 -3.88 -16.58
N GLU A 354 1.59 -4.62 -15.82
CA GLU A 354 2.88 -5.13 -16.29
C GLU A 354 2.69 -6.06 -17.49
N ARG A 355 1.76 -7.01 -17.41
CA ARG A 355 1.45 -7.93 -18.50
C ARG A 355 0.89 -7.21 -19.73
N GLN A 356 -0.02 -6.26 -19.52
CA GLN A 356 -0.58 -5.42 -20.58
C GLN A 356 0.51 -4.67 -21.33
N THR A 357 1.39 -3.97 -20.60
CA THR A 357 2.53 -3.24 -21.16
C THR A 357 3.48 -4.18 -21.91
N GLY A 358 3.73 -5.36 -21.36
CA GLY A 358 4.56 -6.39 -22.00
C GLY A 358 3.96 -7.05 -23.24
N ILE A 359 2.64 -6.96 -23.46
CA ILE A 359 1.98 -7.37 -24.70
C ILE A 359 2.04 -6.21 -25.71
N ILE A 360 1.70 -4.99 -25.29
CA ILE A 360 1.76 -3.79 -26.14
C ILE A 360 3.16 -3.55 -26.69
N SER A 361 4.20 -3.76 -25.88
CA SER A 361 5.60 -3.57 -26.31
C SER A 361 6.03 -4.54 -27.41
N ARG A 362 5.27 -5.60 -27.68
CA ARG A 362 5.51 -6.51 -28.81
C ARG A 362 5.00 -5.95 -30.14
N LEU A 363 4.25 -4.84 -30.14
CA LEU A 363 3.96 -4.12 -31.36
C LEU A 363 5.28 -3.63 -31.96
N GLN A 364 5.57 -4.03 -33.18
CA GLN A 364 6.83 -3.73 -33.85
C GLN A 364 6.83 -2.32 -34.48
N THR A 365 6.24 -1.33 -33.80
CA THR A 365 6.16 0.05 -34.32
C THR A 365 7.53 0.66 -34.57
N ASP A 366 8.57 0.18 -33.87
CA ASP A 366 9.94 0.68 -34.00
C ASP A 366 10.59 0.27 -35.34
N SER A 367 10.03 -0.70 -36.07
CA SER A 367 10.49 -1.06 -37.42
C SER A 367 9.91 -0.16 -38.52
N LEU A 368 8.91 0.66 -38.20
CA LEU A 368 8.28 1.55 -39.17
C LEU A 368 9.21 2.74 -39.45
N THR A 369 9.60 2.91 -40.70
CA THR A 369 10.49 4.01 -41.13
C THR A 369 9.74 5.26 -41.59
N VAL A 370 8.44 5.12 -41.85
CA VAL A 370 7.55 6.18 -42.36
C VAL A 370 6.38 6.36 -41.40
N THR A 371 6.04 7.62 -41.12
CA THR A 371 4.81 7.97 -40.39
C THR A 371 3.72 8.31 -41.41
N ASN A 372 2.57 7.65 -41.32
CA ASN A 372 1.39 7.90 -42.15
C ASN A 372 0.11 7.84 -41.33
N CYS A 373 -1.02 8.16 -41.96
CA CYS A 373 -2.32 8.27 -41.29
C CYS A 373 -2.78 6.97 -40.59
N ILE A 374 -2.38 5.79 -41.09
CA ILE A 374 -2.72 4.49 -40.46
C ILE A 374 -1.76 4.21 -39.28
N VAL A 375 -0.47 4.50 -39.44
CA VAL A 375 0.53 4.37 -38.38
C VAL A 375 0.18 5.26 -37.19
N ASP A 376 -0.31 6.48 -37.43
CA ASP A 376 -0.76 7.39 -36.38
C ASP A 376 -1.90 6.79 -35.53
N GLU A 377 -2.83 6.08 -36.15
CA GLU A 377 -3.91 5.37 -35.45
C GLU A 377 -3.37 4.20 -34.61
N ILE A 378 -2.37 3.47 -35.10
CA ILE A 378 -1.69 2.39 -34.34
C ILE A 378 -0.89 2.97 -33.16
N ILE A 379 -0.26 4.12 -33.32
CA ILE A 379 0.42 4.82 -32.20
C ILE A 379 -0.61 5.29 -31.16
N ALA A 380 -1.76 5.80 -31.58
CA ALA A 380 -2.85 6.17 -30.68
C ALA A 380 -3.41 4.95 -29.92
N PHE A 381 -3.57 3.81 -30.60
CA PHE A 381 -3.91 2.52 -29.99
C PHE A 381 -2.94 2.16 -28.87
N ARG A 382 -1.64 2.15 -29.16
CA ARG A 382 -0.58 1.84 -28.19
C ARG A 382 -0.68 2.74 -26.96
N ARG A 383 -0.76 4.06 -27.17
CA ARG A 383 -0.88 5.06 -26.10
C ARG A 383 -2.12 4.86 -25.23
N TYR A 384 -3.26 4.48 -25.82
CA TYR A 384 -4.49 4.23 -25.07
C TYR A 384 -4.31 3.09 -24.05
N PHE A 385 -3.75 1.95 -24.46
CA PHE A 385 -3.56 0.80 -23.56
C PHE A 385 -2.43 1.04 -22.54
N ASP A 386 -1.42 1.83 -22.86
CA ASP A 386 -0.38 2.23 -21.89
C ASP A 386 -0.92 3.09 -20.74
N GLN A 387 -2.02 3.82 -20.99
CA GLN A 387 -2.62 4.76 -20.04
C GLN A 387 -3.82 4.20 -19.27
N ASN A 388 -4.47 3.14 -19.76
CA ASN A 388 -5.74 2.64 -19.22
C ASN A 388 -5.64 1.22 -18.66
N ILE A 389 -6.00 1.08 -17.38
CA ILE A 389 -6.07 -0.21 -16.66
C ILE A 389 -7.49 -0.61 -16.26
N ASN A 390 -8.49 0.22 -16.54
CA ASN A 390 -9.88 -0.10 -16.22
C ASN A 390 -10.37 -1.23 -17.13
N ARG A 391 -10.77 -2.36 -16.52
CA ARG A 391 -11.16 -3.59 -17.24
C ARG A 391 -12.23 -3.35 -18.30
N PHE A 392 -13.26 -2.55 -18.00
CA PHE A 392 -14.37 -2.30 -18.90
C PHE A 392 -13.95 -1.41 -20.08
N LEU A 393 -13.22 -0.32 -19.81
CA LEU A 393 -12.74 0.59 -20.86
C LEU A 393 -11.73 -0.09 -21.80
N VAL A 394 -10.87 -0.95 -21.25
CA VAL A 394 -9.93 -1.75 -22.03
C VAL A 394 -10.68 -2.76 -22.90
N PHE A 395 -11.66 -3.47 -22.34
CA PHE A 395 -12.47 -4.44 -23.07
C PHE A 395 -13.24 -3.80 -24.23
N ASP A 396 -14.00 -2.74 -23.96
CA ASP A 396 -14.82 -2.04 -24.96
C ASP A 396 -13.96 -1.51 -26.12
N TYR A 397 -12.82 -0.90 -25.78
CA TYR A 397 -11.89 -0.39 -26.78
C TYR A 397 -11.25 -1.52 -27.60
N ALA A 398 -10.85 -2.63 -26.97
CA ALA A 398 -10.30 -3.80 -27.67
C ALA A 398 -11.32 -4.41 -28.63
N ILE A 399 -12.59 -4.57 -28.23
CA ILE A 399 -13.66 -5.08 -29.10
C ILE A 399 -13.90 -4.15 -30.30
N LYS A 400 -13.86 -2.83 -30.12
CA LYS A 400 -13.93 -1.86 -31.23
C LYS A 400 -12.73 -1.96 -32.16
N TRP A 401 -11.54 -2.22 -31.62
CA TRP A 401 -10.33 -2.37 -32.40
C TRP A 401 -10.30 -3.65 -33.23
N LEU A 402 -10.98 -4.73 -32.84
CA LEU A 402 -11.12 -5.91 -33.70
C LEU A 402 -11.82 -5.57 -35.04
N GLU A 403 -12.82 -4.69 -35.00
CA GLU A 403 -13.52 -4.17 -36.19
C GLU A 403 -12.62 -3.22 -36.99
N THR A 404 -11.90 -2.34 -36.28
CA THR A 404 -10.97 -1.37 -36.87
C THR A 404 -9.83 -2.08 -37.62
N VAL A 405 -9.26 -3.15 -37.07
CA VAL A 405 -8.17 -3.89 -37.73
C VAL A 405 -8.62 -4.51 -39.06
N ASN A 406 -9.82 -5.12 -39.12
CA ASN A 406 -10.37 -5.62 -40.39
C ASN A 406 -10.56 -4.51 -41.43
N TYR A 407 -10.98 -3.33 -40.96
CA TYR A 407 -11.10 -2.14 -41.78
C TYR A 407 -9.74 -1.69 -42.32
N LEU A 408 -8.69 -1.64 -41.48
CA LEU A 408 -7.33 -1.25 -41.88
C LEU A 408 -6.78 -2.15 -43.00
N TYR A 409 -6.92 -3.48 -42.89
CA TYR A 409 -6.55 -4.39 -43.99
C TYR A 409 -7.20 -4.02 -45.33
N THR A 410 -8.46 -3.57 -45.28
CA THR A 410 -9.20 -3.19 -46.48
C THR A 410 -8.76 -1.83 -47.00
N MET A 411 -8.47 -0.87 -46.12
CA MET A 411 -7.96 0.45 -46.49
C MET A 411 -6.57 0.40 -47.11
N ILE A 412 -5.71 -0.48 -46.60
CA ILE A 412 -4.39 -0.71 -47.18
C ILE A 412 -4.53 -1.25 -48.61
N ALA A 413 -5.38 -2.27 -48.80
CA ALA A 413 -5.67 -2.81 -50.13
C ALA A 413 -6.27 -1.75 -51.07
N VAL A 414 -7.17 -0.88 -50.58
CA VAL A 414 -7.74 0.23 -51.36
C VAL A 414 -6.66 1.20 -51.84
N SER A 415 -5.72 1.53 -50.96
CA SER A 415 -4.59 2.39 -51.30
C SER A 415 -3.68 1.73 -52.34
N HIS A 416 -3.26 0.48 -52.11
CA HIS A 416 -2.36 -0.25 -53.02
C HIS A 416 -2.94 -0.39 -54.43
N GLN A 417 -4.24 -0.68 -54.52
CA GLN A 417 -4.94 -0.86 -55.79
C GLN A 417 -5.54 0.44 -56.35
N ALA A 418 -5.33 1.57 -55.66
CA ALA A 418 -5.84 2.90 -56.00
C ALA A 418 -7.34 2.91 -56.37
N VAL A 419 -8.19 2.26 -55.56
CA VAL A 419 -9.62 2.07 -55.87
C VAL A 419 -10.40 3.36 -55.58
N PRO A 420 -11.04 4.02 -56.56
CA PRO A 420 -11.80 5.24 -56.31
C PRO A 420 -13.21 4.96 -55.78
N LEU A 421 -13.84 5.98 -55.17
CA LEU A 421 -15.25 5.94 -54.77
C LEU A 421 -16.22 5.92 -55.97
N SER A 422 -16.40 4.74 -56.55
CA SER A 422 -17.37 4.49 -57.61
C SER A 422 -18.76 4.12 -57.07
N GLY A 423 -19.79 4.13 -57.94
CA GLY A 423 -21.12 3.63 -57.58
C GLY A 423 -21.13 2.16 -57.13
N LYS A 424 -20.24 1.32 -57.67
CA LYS A 424 -20.06 -0.09 -57.26
C LYS A 424 -19.56 -0.18 -55.81
N VAL A 425 -18.58 0.65 -55.46
CA VAL A 425 -18.02 0.75 -54.10
C VAL A 425 -19.06 1.33 -53.14
N ARG A 426 -19.68 2.47 -53.51
CA ARG A 426 -20.72 3.14 -52.71
C ARG A 426 -21.83 2.16 -52.30
N ASN A 427 -22.30 1.33 -53.23
CA ASN A 427 -23.34 0.32 -52.96
C ASN A 427 -22.89 -0.77 -51.96
N ARG A 428 -21.59 -1.08 -51.87
CA ARG A 428 -21.05 -2.08 -50.95
C ARG A 428 -20.85 -1.55 -49.53
N ILE A 429 -20.66 -0.24 -49.37
CA ILE A 429 -20.49 0.41 -48.07
C ILE A 429 -21.77 1.07 -47.54
N VAL A 430 -22.93 0.86 -48.18
CA VAL A 430 -24.23 1.33 -47.67
C VAL A 430 -24.46 0.72 -46.28
N MET A 431 -24.55 1.55 -45.24
CA MET A 431 -24.69 1.09 -43.84
C MET A 431 -23.74 -0.07 -43.54
N ALA A 432 -22.45 0.17 -43.79
CA ALA A 432 -21.42 -0.85 -43.73
C ALA A 432 -21.35 -1.50 -42.33
N ASP A 433 -21.11 -2.81 -42.33
CA ASP A 433 -20.78 -3.60 -41.15
C ASP A 433 -19.49 -4.37 -41.43
N PHE A 434 -19.01 -5.12 -40.44
CA PHE A 434 -17.80 -5.91 -40.57
C PHE A 434 -17.80 -6.83 -41.80
N LYS A 435 -18.94 -7.49 -42.09
CA LYS A 435 -19.04 -8.44 -43.19
C LYS A 435 -18.90 -7.73 -44.53
N LYS A 436 -19.54 -6.57 -44.68
CA LYS A 436 -19.46 -5.75 -45.91
C LYS A 436 -18.04 -5.27 -46.19
N TRP A 437 -17.26 -4.96 -45.16
CA TRP A 437 -15.85 -4.59 -45.32
C TRP A 437 -15.01 -5.77 -45.82
N THR A 438 -15.21 -6.96 -45.28
CA THR A 438 -14.59 -8.19 -45.80
C THR A 438 -15.01 -8.45 -47.25
N GLU A 439 -16.30 -8.38 -47.57
CA GLU A 439 -16.81 -8.59 -48.92
C GLU A 439 -16.31 -7.54 -49.92
N LEU A 440 -16.10 -6.28 -49.49
CA LEU A 440 -15.52 -5.23 -50.32
C LEU A 440 -14.08 -5.57 -50.70
N ARG A 441 -13.26 -5.97 -49.72
CA ARG A 441 -11.88 -6.40 -49.96
C ARG A 441 -11.83 -7.59 -50.92
N GLU A 442 -12.64 -8.61 -50.64
CA GLU A 442 -12.63 -9.89 -51.36
C GLU A 442 -13.30 -9.89 -52.73
N ASN A 443 -14.14 -8.91 -53.08
CA ASN A 443 -14.90 -8.95 -54.34
C ASN A 443 -14.78 -7.69 -55.20
N VAL A 444 -14.18 -6.63 -54.66
CA VAL A 444 -14.07 -5.34 -55.36
C VAL A 444 -12.63 -4.87 -55.42
N VAL A 445 -11.92 -4.87 -54.30
CA VAL A 445 -10.57 -4.32 -54.21
C VAL A 445 -9.53 -5.31 -54.75
N HIS A 446 -9.54 -6.55 -54.23
CA HIS A 446 -8.59 -7.62 -54.59
C HIS A 446 -7.11 -7.18 -54.59
N ASP A 447 -6.46 -7.34 -53.44
CA ASP A 447 -5.03 -7.07 -53.31
C ASP A 447 -4.28 -8.37 -53.01
N ARG A 448 -3.36 -8.76 -53.89
CA ARG A 448 -2.67 -10.06 -53.80
C ARG A 448 -1.78 -10.18 -52.56
N ASP A 449 -1.18 -9.08 -52.12
CA ASP A 449 -0.24 -9.08 -51.00
C ASP A 449 -1.03 -9.20 -49.69
N ILE A 450 -2.10 -8.42 -49.54
CA ILE A 450 -3.03 -8.50 -48.42
C ILE A 450 -3.74 -9.86 -48.38
N ASP A 451 -4.25 -10.35 -49.51
CA ASP A 451 -4.90 -11.67 -49.60
C ASP A 451 -3.91 -12.80 -49.26
N GLY A 452 -2.64 -12.64 -49.65
CA GLY A 452 -1.54 -13.55 -49.29
C GLY A 452 -1.29 -13.61 -47.78
N ILE A 453 -1.29 -12.46 -47.10
CA ILE A 453 -1.15 -12.37 -45.63
C ILE A 453 -2.38 -12.99 -44.94
N ILE A 454 -3.59 -12.68 -45.43
CA ILE A 454 -4.85 -13.15 -44.83
C ILE A 454 -4.99 -14.68 -44.91
N SER A 455 -4.49 -15.28 -46.00
CA SER A 455 -4.58 -16.71 -46.26
C SER A 455 -3.40 -17.53 -45.70
N ARG A 456 -2.32 -16.87 -45.24
CA ARG A 456 -1.14 -17.53 -44.68
C ARG A 456 -1.50 -18.36 -43.44
N SER A 457 -0.91 -19.55 -43.34
CA SER A 457 -1.13 -20.46 -42.21
C SER A 457 -0.23 -20.11 -41.02
N HIS A 458 -0.83 -20.05 -39.84
CA HIS A 458 -0.27 -19.72 -38.54
C HIS A 458 -0.54 -20.84 -37.51
N ARG A 459 -0.53 -22.10 -37.99
CA ARG A 459 -0.77 -23.26 -37.12
C ARG A 459 0.30 -23.33 -36.04
N GLY A 460 -0.11 -23.30 -34.78
CA GLY A 460 0.77 -23.37 -33.61
C GLY A 460 0.94 -22.03 -32.89
N ASP A 461 0.52 -20.92 -33.49
CA ASP A 461 0.57 -19.61 -32.85
C ASP A 461 -0.39 -19.57 -31.64
N SER A 462 0.10 -19.08 -30.50
CA SER A 462 -0.67 -19.03 -29.24
C SER A 462 -1.92 -18.17 -29.34
N VAL A 463 -1.96 -17.23 -30.29
CA VAL A 463 -3.09 -16.30 -30.51
C VAL A 463 -4.43 -17.02 -30.74
N PHE A 464 -4.44 -18.17 -31.40
CA PHE A 464 -5.67 -18.95 -31.62
C PHE A 464 -6.16 -19.59 -30.32
N GLN A 465 -5.25 -19.95 -29.41
CA GLN A 465 -5.60 -20.40 -28.07
C GLN A 465 -6.13 -19.24 -27.22
N SER A 466 -5.54 -18.04 -27.36
CA SER A 466 -6.04 -16.81 -26.72
C SER A 466 -7.48 -16.52 -27.17
N PHE A 467 -7.78 -16.64 -28.46
CA PHE A 467 -9.16 -16.52 -28.95
C PHE A 467 -10.08 -17.60 -28.36
N GLN A 468 -9.67 -18.86 -28.33
CA GLN A 468 -10.47 -19.95 -27.79
C GLN A 468 -10.80 -19.74 -26.30
N ARG A 469 -9.82 -19.25 -25.51
CA ARG A 469 -10.04 -18.89 -24.09
C ARG A 469 -11.08 -17.79 -23.94
N ILE A 470 -10.99 -16.71 -24.73
CA ILE A 470 -11.99 -15.64 -24.70
C ILE A 470 -13.36 -16.16 -25.11
N TRP A 471 -13.44 -16.88 -26.22
CA TRP A 471 -14.71 -17.41 -26.73
C TRP A 471 -15.39 -18.31 -25.69
N LYS A 472 -14.63 -19.19 -25.04
CA LYS A 472 -15.13 -20.04 -23.97
C LYS A 472 -15.56 -19.24 -22.74
N ALA A 473 -14.79 -18.23 -22.34
CA ALA A 473 -15.14 -17.38 -21.21
C ALA A 473 -16.44 -16.59 -21.46
N VAL A 474 -16.64 -16.08 -22.68
CA VAL A 474 -17.78 -15.24 -23.04
C VAL A 474 -19.02 -16.06 -23.40
N THR A 475 -18.87 -17.25 -24.00
CA THR A 475 -20.00 -18.02 -24.56
C THR A 475 -20.24 -19.38 -23.90
N VAL A 476 -19.31 -19.85 -23.04
CA VAL A 476 -19.29 -21.20 -22.45
C VAL A 476 -19.17 -22.33 -23.49
N ARG A 477 -18.81 -22.00 -24.74
CA ARG A 477 -18.67 -22.95 -25.85
C ARG A 477 -17.23 -23.03 -26.34
N GLU A 478 -16.89 -24.13 -27.00
CA GLU A 478 -15.62 -24.24 -27.73
C GLU A 478 -15.75 -23.58 -29.11
N TYR A 479 -14.67 -22.95 -29.58
CA TYR A 479 -14.56 -22.47 -30.96
C TYR A 479 -13.70 -23.43 -31.76
N SER A 480 -14.20 -23.88 -32.92
CA SER A 480 -13.43 -24.71 -33.84
C SER A 480 -13.04 -23.88 -35.06
N PHE A 481 -11.74 -23.63 -35.18
CA PHE A 481 -11.17 -22.97 -36.35
C PHE A 481 -11.16 -23.93 -37.54
N SER A 482 -11.73 -23.51 -38.67
CA SER A 482 -11.65 -24.30 -39.91
C SER A 482 -10.24 -24.25 -40.51
N LYS A 483 -9.56 -23.11 -40.36
CA LYS A 483 -8.17 -22.87 -40.75
C LYS A 483 -7.50 -21.98 -39.70
N TYR A 484 -6.19 -22.09 -39.56
CA TYR A 484 -5.40 -21.24 -38.65
C TYR A 484 -4.77 -20.11 -39.46
N THR A 485 -5.58 -19.15 -39.91
CA THR A 485 -5.13 -18.01 -40.72
C THR A 485 -5.62 -16.69 -40.13
N VAL A 486 -5.01 -15.57 -40.54
CA VAL A 486 -5.44 -14.23 -40.18
C VAL A 486 -6.91 -14.01 -40.58
N GLY A 487 -7.32 -14.45 -41.77
CA GLY A 487 -8.71 -14.35 -42.23
C GLY A 487 -9.71 -15.05 -41.33
N GLU A 488 -9.41 -16.28 -40.90
CA GLU A 488 -10.30 -17.01 -39.98
C GLU A 488 -10.34 -16.35 -38.59
N LEU A 489 -9.21 -15.81 -38.11
CA LEU A 489 -9.15 -15.09 -36.83
C LEU A 489 -9.94 -13.77 -36.87
N ILE A 490 -9.87 -13.03 -37.98
CA ILE A 490 -10.68 -11.83 -38.25
C ILE A 490 -12.18 -12.20 -38.25
N ALA A 491 -12.55 -13.29 -38.95
CA ALA A 491 -13.94 -13.76 -38.99
C ALA A 491 -14.44 -14.22 -37.60
N ALA A 492 -13.60 -14.92 -36.84
CA ALA A 492 -13.91 -15.35 -35.48
C ALA A 492 -14.08 -14.13 -34.54
N SER A 493 -13.21 -13.14 -34.66
CA SER A 493 -13.27 -11.87 -33.92
C SER A 493 -14.56 -11.10 -34.18
N ASN A 494 -15.07 -11.12 -35.41
CA ASN A 494 -16.39 -10.55 -35.72
C ASN A 494 -17.53 -11.28 -35.01
N ARG A 495 -17.49 -12.61 -34.96
CA ARG A 495 -18.49 -13.39 -34.21
C ARG A 495 -18.47 -13.01 -32.73
N LEU A 496 -17.29 -12.86 -32.14
CA LEU A 496 -17.12 -12.42 -30.76
C LEU A 496 -17.68 -11.00 -30.54
N ARG A 497 -17.34 -10.04 -31.41
CA ARG A 497 -17.86 -8.67 -31.36
C ARG A 497 -19.37 -8.62 -31.45
N ASN A 498 -19.98 -9.39 -32.37
CA ASN A 498 -21.43 -9.41 -32.53
C ASN A 498 -22.13 -10.06 -31.33
N TYR A 499 -21.54 -11.11 -30.75
CA TYR A 499 -22.06 -11.73 -29.54
C TYR A 499 -22.06 -10.72 -28.36
N THR A 500 -20.93 -10.04 -28.15
CA THR A 500 -20.75 -9.10 -27.03
C THR A 500 -21.60 -7.82 -27.17
N ARG A 501 -21.80 -7.30 -28.38
CA ARG A 501 -22.70 -6.16 -28.64
C ARG A 501 -24.19 -6.55 -28.65
N GLY A 502 -24.54 -7.75 -29.10
CA GLY A 502 -25.92 -8.22 -29.19
C GLY A 502 -26.53 -8.67 -27.86
N HIS A 503 -25.70 -9.16 -26.93
CA HIS A 503 -26.15 -9.60 -25.59
C HIS A 503 -25.90 -8.56 -24.49
N GLY A 504 -25.16 -7.48 -24.80
CA GLY A 504 -24.71 -6.50 -23.82
C GLY A 504 -23.54 -7.04 -22.98
N VAL A 505 -22.63 -6.14 -22.61
CA VAL A 505 -21.41 -6.46 -21.81
C VAL A 505 -21.75 -6.94 -20.39
N PHE A 506 -23.03 -6.97 -20.00
CA PHE A 506 -23.51 -7.35 -18.66
C PHE A 506 -23.78 -8.85 -18.48
N THR A 507 -23.58 -9.69 -19.50
CA THR A 507 -23.88 -11.13 -19.44
C THR A 507 -22.71 -12.02 -19.00
N PHE A 508 -21.50 -11.46 -18.88
CA PHE A 508 -20.30 -12.16 -18.43
C PHE A 508 -19.40 -11.19 -17.64
N GLU A 509 -18.55 -11.74 -16.78
CA GLU A 509 -17.57 -10.95 -16.02
C GLU A 509 -16.32 -10.71 -16.87
N ILE A 510 -15.95 -9.44 -17.08
CA ILE A 510 -14.72 -9.08 -17.78
C ILE A 510 -13.54 -9.29 -16.82
N SER A 511 -12.73 -10.32 -17.09
CA SER A 511 -11.50 -10.59 -16.36
C SER A 511 -10.27 -9.96 -17.01
N ASP A 512 -9.18 -9.88 -16.24
CA ASP A 512 -7.89 -9.41 -16.73
C ASP A 512 -7.36 -10.32 -17.86
N GLU A 513 -7.59 -11.64 -17.76
CA GLU A 513 -7.19 -12.62 -18.78
C GLU A 513 -7.90 -12.39 -20.11
N ILE A 514 -9.21 -12.11 -20.10
CA ILE A 514 -9.96 -11.82 -21.33
C ILE A 514 -9.36 -10.61 -22.04
N ASN A 515 -9.04 -9.56 -21.29
CA ASN A 515 -8.44 -8.35 -21.83
C ASN A 515 -7.03 -8.57 -22.38
N LEU A 516 -6.19 -9.31 -21.65
CA LEU A 516 -4.83 -9.64 -22.12
C LEU A 516 -4.88 -10.51 -23.38
N ASP A 517 -5.75 -11.52 -23.44
CA ASP A 517 -5.92 -12.37 -24.62
C ASP A 517 -6.45 -11.57 -25.83
N LEU A 518 -7.36 -10.61 -25.61
CA LEU A 518 -7.86 -9.73 -26.68
C LEU A 518 -6.74 -8.87 -27.24
N LEU A 519 -5.90 -8.35 -26.35
CA LEU A 519 -4.76 -7.54 -26.71
C LEU A 519 -3.71 -8.35 -27.48
N GLU A 520 -3.45 -9.60 -27.10
CA GLU A 520 -2.57 -10.50 -27.87
C GLU A 520 -3.07 -10.69 -29.30
N ILE A 521 -4.38 -10.86 -29.49
CA ILE A 521 -4.99 -10.98 -30.82
C ILE A 521 -4.79 -9.69 -31.62
N LEU A 522 -5.07 -8.54 -31.03
CA LEU A 522 -4.92 -7.25 -31.70
C LEU A 522 -3.48 -6.97 -32.09
N VAL A 523 -2.53 -7.18 -31.17
CA VAL A 523 -1.10 -7.01 -31.42
C VAL A 523 -0.63 -7.96 -32.52
N PHE A 524 -1.07 -9.23 -32.51
CA PHE A 524 -0.77 -10.18 -33.57
C PHE A 524 -1.26 -9.70 -34.93
N LEU A 525 -2.54 -9.32 -35.04
CA LEU A 525 -3.14 -8.88 -36.30
C LEU A 525 -2.48 -7.59 -36.82
N ILE A 526 -2.18 -6.63 -35.95
CA ILE A 526 -1.48 -5.39 -36.34
C ILE A 526 -0.05 -5.69 -36.80
N ASN A 527 0.69 -6.55 -36.08
CA ASN A 527 2.03 -6.95 -36.49
C ASN A 527 2.05 -7.67 -37.84
N GLN A 528 1.00 -8.38 -38.23
CA GLN A 528 0.95 -8.96 -39.59
C GLN A 528 0.93 -7.89 -40.68
N MET A 529 0.41 -6.69 -40.42
CA MET A 529 0.54 -5.56 -41.37
C MET A 529 1.95 -4.95 -41.33
N ILE A 530 2.52 -4.79 -40.13
CA ILE A 530 3.85 -4.21 -39.93
C ILE A 530 4.96 -5.09 -40.54
N VAL A 531 5.02 -6.38 -40.17
CA VAL A 531 6.12 -7.30 -40.52
C VAL A 531 6.14 -7.69 -42.00
N ASN A 532 5.03 -7.52 -42.70
CA ASN A 532 4.96 -7.75 -44.13
C ASN A 532 5.07 -6.41 -44.90
N ASP A 533 5.59 -5.35 -44.27
CA ASP A 533 5.89 -4.05 -44.89
C ASP A 533 4.66 -3.36 -45.53
N GLN A 534 3.45 -3.71 -45.07
CA GLN A 534 2.19 -3.19 -45.63
C GLN A 534 1.85 -1.79 -45.12
N LEU A 535 2.71 -1.20 -44.29
CA LEU A 535 2.52 0.12 -43.67
C LEU A 535 3.62 1.11 -44.06
N ASP A 536 4.56 0.74 -44.92
CA ASP A 536 5.68 1.60 -45.32
C ASP A 536 5.31 2.65 -46.38
N GLY A 537 4.12 2.55 -46.98
CA GLY A 537 3.57 3.54 -47.90
C GLY A 537 3.15 4.85 -47.23
N ASP A 538 2.98 5.92 -48.01
CA ASP A 538 2.55 7.23 -47.48
C ASP A 538 1.02 7.35 -47.28
N PHE A 539 0.23 6.49 -47.94
CA PHE A 539 -1.25 6.48 -47.93
C PHE A 539 -1.92 7.82 -48.25
N SER A 540 -1.19 8.76 -48.85
CA SER A 540 -1.67 10.10 -49.21
C SER A 540 -2.78 10.04 -50.27
N ASN A 541 -2.68 9.07 -51.17
CA ASN A 541 -3.67 8.76 -52.21
C ASN A 541 -5.08 8.47 -51.67
N LEU A 542 -5.25 8.06 -50.40
CA LEU A 542 -6.57 7.80 -49.81
C LEU A 542 -7.43 9.06 -49.78
N GLU A 543 -6.83 10.23 -49.59
CA GLU A 543 -7.56 11.50 -49.64
C GLU A 543 -8.00 11.80 -51.07
N GLU A 544 -7.11 11.69 -52.05
CA GLU A 544 -7.42 11.90 -53.47
C GLU A 544 -8.55 10.97 -53.94
N LEU A 545 -8.49 9.70 -53.56
CA LEU A 545 -9.49 8.67 -53.89
C LEU A 545 -10.83 8.83 -53.15
N GLY A 546 -10.89 9.69 -52.14
CA GLY A 546 -12.09 10.03 -51.38
C GLY A 546 -12.35 9.18 -50.14
N TRP A 547 -11.43 8.29 -49.80
CA TRP A 547 -11.52 7.42 -48.64
C TRP A 547 -11.10 8.07 -47.34
N MET A 548 -10.51 9.26 -47.40
CA MET A 548 -10.06 10.00 -46.23
C MET A 548 -10.33 11.49 -46.39
N VAL A 549 -10.59 12.15 -45.27
CA VAL A 549 -10.63 13.61 -45.15
C VAL A 549 -9.93 14.03 -43.86
N TYR A 550 -9.35 15.23 -43.85
CA TYR A 550 -8.75 15.81 -42.65
C TYR A 550 -9.65 16.86 -42.01
N VAL A 551 -9.79 16.80 -40.69
CA VAL A 551 -10.33 17.90 -39.88
C VAL A 551 -9.24 18.38 -38.94
N GLY A 552 -8.59 19.49 -39.30
CA GLY A 552 -7.29 19.86 -38.74
C GLY A 552 -6.26 18.77 -39.03
N ASP A 553 -5.48 18.37 -38.02
CA ASP A 553 -4.48 17.30 -38.15
C ASP A 553 -5.06 15.90 -37.88
N THR A 554 -6.38 15.72 -38.00
CA THR A 554 -7.08 14.45 -37.71
C THR A 554 -7.57 13.78 -38.98
N PRO A 555 -7.07 12.57 -39.31
CA PRO A 555 -7.62 11.79 -40.39
C PRO A 555 -8.98 11.20 -39.97
N TYR A 556 -9.94 11.34 -40.87
CA TYR A 556 -11.24 10.70 -40.80
C TYR A 556 -11.38 9.80 -42.02
N PHE A 557 -11.51 8.49 -41.79
CA PHE A 557 -11.56 7.49 -42.85
C PHE A 557 -13.01 7.11 -43.17
N LEU A 558 -13.33 6.97 -44.46
CA LEU A 558 -14.68 6.67 -44.92
C LEU A 558 -15.12 5.30 -44.43
N TYR A 559 -16.13 5.28 -43.57
CA TYR A 559 -16.61 4.07 -42.93
C TYR A 559 -17.93 3.54 -43.51
N SER A 560 -18.85 4.43 -43.90
CA SER A 560 -20.10 3.96 -44.52
C SER A 560 -20.77 5.05 -45.35
N TYR A 561 -21.73 4.64 -46.16
CA TYR A 561 -22.62 5.52 -46.88
C TYR A 561 -24.05 5.38 -46.36
N ASN A 562 -24.66 6.50 -45.98
CA ASN A 562 -26.04 6.61 -45.55
C ASN A 562 -26.92 6.98 -46.74
N LYS A 563 -27.54 5.97 -47.35
CA LYS A 563 -28.40 6.12 -48.52
C LYS A 563 -29.64 7.00 -48.25
N THR A 564 -30.12 7.06 -47.00
CA THR A 564 -31.33 7.82 -46.66
C THR A 564 -31.10 9.33 -46.75
N TYR A 565 -29.92 9.80 -46.35
CA TYR A 565 -29.57 11.22 -46.33
C TYR A 565 -28.58 11.61 -47.43
N ASP A 566 -28.13 10.65 -48.25
CA ASP A 566 -27.07 10.83 -49.25
C ASP A 566 -25.78 11.40 -48.63
N GLU A 567 -25.38 10.83 -47.50
CA GLU A 567 -24.21 11.27 -46.72
C GLU A 567 -23.20 10.15 -46.54
N TYR A 568 -21.92 10.51 -46.56
CA TYR A 568 -20.82 9.65 -46.16
C TYR A 568 -20.48 9.85 -44.68
N CYS A 569 -20.33 8.73 -43.97
CA CYS A 569 -19.88 8.69 -42.59
C CYS A 569 -18.37 8.39 -42.57
N PHE A 570 -17.58 9.32 -42.06
CA PHE A 570 -16.15 9.14 -41.85
C PHE A 570 -15.84 9.02 -40.36
N ASN A 571 -14.98 8.07 -39.99
CA ASN A 571 -14.61 7.79 -38.61
C ASN A 571 -13.15 8.16 -38.34
N SER A 572 -12.90 8.77 -37.18
CA SER A 572 -11.57 8.85 -36.58
C SER A 572 -11.50 7.83 -35.44
N PHE A 573 -10.60 6.84 -35.57
CA PHE A 573 -10.50 5.74 -34.62
C PHE A 573 -9.84 6.18 -33.30
N ARG A 574 -8.87 7.11 -33.36
CA ARG A 574 -8.23 7.73 -32.20
C ARG A 574 -9.19 8.53 -31.33
N ASN A 575 -10.12 9.25 -31.95
CA ASN A 575 -11.06 10.12 -31.24
C ASN A 575 -12.42 9.46 -30.97
N SER A 576 -12.66 8.24 -31.47
CA SER A 576 -13.96 7.57 -31.42
C SER A 576 -15.12 8.49 -31.86
N SER A 577 -14.86 9.29 -32.89
CA SER A 577 -15.79 10.30 -33.39
C SER A 577 -16.06 10.06 -34.87
N SER A 578 -17.23 10.48 -35.32
CA SER A 578 -17.67 10.37 -36.70
C SER A 578 -18.13 11.72 -37.22
N ILE A 579 -17.87 11.99 -38.50
CA ILE A 579 -18.40 13.13 -39.23
C ILE A 579 -19.26 12.64 -40.40
N MET A 580 -20.34 13.37 -40.66
CA MET A 580 -21.22 13.12 -41.79
C MET A 580 -20.99 14.20 -42.83
N LEU A 581 -20.71 13.82 -44.07
CA LEU A 581 -20.48 14.72 -45.19
C LEU A 581 -21.42 14.38 -46.34
N PRO A 582 -22.13 15.36 -46.94
CA PRO A 582 -22.92 15.12 -48.15
C PRO A 582 -22.10 14.47 -49.26
N ALA A 583 -22.68 13.46 -49.92
CA ALA A 583 -21.99 12.67 -50.94
C ALA A 583 -21.70 13.46 -52.24
N ASP A 584 -22.27 14.66 -52.37
CA ASP A 584 -22.13 15.55 -53.51
C ASP A 584 -20.97 16.55 -53.39
N ILE A 585 -20.27 16.60 -52.25
CA ILE A 585 -19.21 17.61 -51.99
C ILE A 585 -18.08 17.57 -53.04
N ARG A 586 -17.84 16.44 -53.71
CA ARG A 586 -16.80 16.29 -54.76
C ARG A 586 -17.30 16.39 -56.21
N ARG A 587 -18.60 16.56 -56.47
CA ARG A 587 -19.14 16.57 -57.85
C ARG A 587 -18.72 17.77 -58.71
N LYS A 588 -18.11 18.82 -58.12
CA LYS A 588 -17.88 20.10 -58.84
C LYS A 588 -16.57 20.18 -59.63
N GLU A 589 -15.64 19.24 -59.50
CA GLU A 589 -14.37 19.27 -60.27
C GLU A 589 -14.33 18.27 -61.44
N ASP A 590 -15.13 17.21 -61.41
CA ASP A 590 -15.13 16.17 -62.47
C ASP A 590 -16.08 16.45 -63.65
N GLU A 591 -16.96 17.44 -63.57
CA GLU A 591 -17.88 17.81 -64.68
C GLU A 591 -17.24 18.73 -65.74
N GLN A 592 -15.93 19.03 -65.68
CA GLN A 592 -15.23 19.79 -66.73
C GLN A 592 -14.40 18.96 -67.72
N ILE A 593 -14.43 17.62 -67.63
CA ILE A 593 -13.78 16.76 -68.63
C ILE A 593 -14.78 15.73 -69.16
N HIS A 594 -15.69 16.19 -70.03
CA HIS A 594 -16.29 15.37 -71.07
C HIS A 594 -16.64 16.21 -72.31
#